data_AF-A0A1G2W4E9-F1
#
_entry.id   AF-A0A1G2W4E9-F1
#
_cell.length_a   1.000
_cell.length_b   1.000
_cell.length_c   1.000
_cell.angle_alpha   90.00
_cell.angle_beta   90.00
_cell.angle_gamma   90.00
#
_symmetry.space_group_name_H-M   'P 1'
#
loop_
_entity.id
_entity.type
_entity.pdbx_description
1 polymer ?
#
loop_
_entity_poly.entity_id
_entity_poly.type
_entity_poly.pdbx_seq_one_letter_code
_entity_poly.pdbx_strand_id
1 'polypeptide(L)'
;MLYWHVGLRVRQDILKDKRASYDEEIVSALGRQLEVEFGRGYSPKSLRHMIRFTDAFPDSEIVSALRRQLTWTHFKSLIYLEEPLKRNFYAEMCRIEGWNTRALDNKIQSMLFERTALSGNPKSLPKLN
;
A
#
# COMPACT_ATOMS: atom_id res chain seq x y z
N MET A 1 5.08 1.65 9.69
CA MET A 1 5.29 3.10 9.92
C MET A 1 6.47 3.65 9.13
N LEU A 2 7.70 3.12 9.28
CA LEU A 2 8.88 3.67 8.58
C LEU A 2 8.66 3.93 7.08
N TYR A 3 8.29 2.90 6.32
CA TYR A 3 8.07 3.00 4.86
C TYR A 3 6.96 3.97 4.47
N TRP A 4 5.96 4.16 5.33
CA TRP A 4 4.92 5.15 5.11
C TRP A 4 5.46 6.57 5.28
N HIS A 5 6.17 6.83 6.39
CA HIS A 5 6.77 8.15 6.65
C HIS A 5 7.83 8.53 5.61
N VAL A 6 8.64 7.58 5.16
CA VAL A 6 9.61 7.83 4.07
C VAL A 6 8.87 8.23 2.80
N GLY A 7 7.81 7.50 2.42
CA GLY A 7 6.97 7.85 1.28
C GLY A 7 6.38 9.25 1.39
N LEU A 8 5.83 9.59 2.56
CA LEU A 8 5.26 10.91 2.84
C LEU A 8 6.30 12.02 2.73
N ARG A 9 7.48 11.85 3.34
CA ARG A 9 8.57 12.83 3.30
C ARG A 9 9.06 13.07 1.87
N VAL A 10 9.21 12.01 1.08
CA VAL A 10 9.57 12.15 -0.34
C VAL A 10 8.47 12.90 -1.10
N ARG A 11 7.21 12.56 -0.86
CA ARG A 11 6.09 13.20 -1.55
C ARG A 11 5.99 14.70 -1.25
N GLN A 12 6.09 15.08 0.02
CA GLN A 12 5.92 16.46 0.46
C GLN A 12 7.11 17.34 0.08
N ASP A 13 8.33 16.86 0.33
CA ASP A 13 9.50 17.74 0.25
C ASP A 13 10.28 17.64 -1.05
N ILE A 14 10.20 16.49 -1.73
CA ILE A 14 10.90 16.26 -3.00
C ILE A 14 9.95 16.49 -4.17
N LEU A 15 8.75 15.90 -4.12
CA LEU A 15 7.76 15.99 -5.21
C LEU A 15 6.78 17.17 -5.06
N LYS A 16 6.77 17.85 -3.90
CA LYS A 16 5.94 19.03 -3.60
C LYS A 16 4.45 18.81 -3.90
N ASP A 17 3.97 17.59 -3.65
CA ASP A 17 2.59 17.14 -3.94
C ASP A 17 2.14 17.31 -5.41
N LYS A 18 3.07 17.54 -6.33
CA LYS A 18 2.79 17.61 -7.77
C LYS A 18 3.17 16.29 -8.43
N ARG A 19 2.37 15.87 -9.42
CA ARG A 19 2.76 14.83 -10.37
C ARG A 19 3.38 15.52 -11.58
N ALA A 20 4.68 15.72 -11.57
CA ALA A 20 5.41 16.25 -12.70
C ALA A 20 6.02 15.11 -13.54
N SER A 21 6.23 15.36 -14.83
CA SER A 21 6.83 14.40 -15.76
C SER A 21 8.25 13.96 -15.34
N TYR A 22 8.96 14.77 -14.57
CA TYR A 22 10.32 14.50 -14.09
C TYR A 22 10.37 13.71 -12.77
N ASP A 23 9.24 13.41 -12.13
CA ASP A 23 9.20 12.78 -10.81
C ASP A 23 9.85 11.40 -10.80
N GLU A 24 9.75 10.66 -11.90
CA GLU A 24 10.32 9.32 -12.00
C GLU A 24 11.85 9.36 -11.97
N GLU A 25 12.47 10.31 -12.66
CA GLU A 25 13.92 10.49 -12.67
C GLU A 25 14.43 10.91 -11.30
N ILE A 26 13.73 11.84 -10.63
CA ILE A 26 14.08 12.30 -9.28
C ILE A 26 14.00 11.14 -8.27
N VAL A 27 12.90 10.39 -8.26
CA VAL A 27 12.73 9.23 -7.36
C VAL A 27 13.77 8.14 -7.68
N SER A 28 14.12 7.97 -8.96
CA SER A 28 15.15 7.02 -9.37
C SER A 28 16.54 7.42 -8.87
N ALA A 29 16.93 8.69 -9.04
CA ALA A 29 18.20 9.21 -8.56
C ALA A 29 18.29 9.13 -7.02
N LEU A 30 17.25 9.57 -6.31
CA LEU A 30 17.17 9.51 -4.86
C LEU A 30 17.26 8.07 -4.35
N GLY A 31 16.52 7.14 -4.97
CA GLY A 31 16.57 5.73 -4.60
C GLY A 31 17.96 5.11 -4.77
N ARG A 32 18.70 5.48 -5.84
CA ARG A 32 20.08 5.01 -6.04
C ARG A 32 21.01 5.53 -4.94
N GLN A 33 20.89 6.81 -4.57
CA GLN A 33 21.68 7.41 -3.49
C GLN A 33 21.40 6.72 -2.15
N LEU A 34 20.13 6.59 -1.77
CA LEU A 34 19.73 5.95 -0.52
C LEU A 34 20.07 4.46 -0.48
N GLU A 35 20.04 3.76 -1.62
CA GLU A 35 20.45 2.35 -1.69
C GLU A 35 21.95 2.16 -1.42
N VAL A 36 22.80 3.08 -1.87
CA VAL A 36 24.23 3.07 -1.56
C VAL A 36 24.46 3.29 -0.06
N GLU A 37 23.72 4.20 0.55
CA GLU A 37 23.91 4.59 1.96
C GLU A 37 23.26 3.60 2.96
N PHE A 38 22.06 3.12 2.66
CA PHE A 38 21.23 2.34 3.59
C PHE A 38 20.89 0.92 3.09
N GLY A 39 21.32 0.56 1.88
CA GLY A 39 21.14 -0.77 1.30
C GLY A 39 19.85 -0.97 0.50
N ARG A 40 19.67 -2.21 0.00
CA ARG A 40 18.65 -2.60 -1.00
C ARG A 40 17.19 -2.28 -0.64
N GLY A 41 16.90 -2.05 0.64
CA GLY A 41 15.59 -1.63 1.13
C GLY A 41 15.16 -0.24 0.64
N TYR A 42 16.09 0.57 0.13
CA TYR A 42 15.85 1.92 -0.37
C TYR A 42 16.09 2.07 -1.88
N SER A 43 16.18 0.96 -2.61
CA SER A 43 16.26 0.95 -4.08
C SER A 43 15.17 1.82 -4.72
N PRO A 44 15.36 2.33 -5.96
CA PRO A 44 14.37 3.12 -6.69
C PRO A 44 12.96 2.48 -6.68
N LYS A 45 12.91 1.16 -6.84
CA LYS A 45 11.65 0.41 -6.78
C LYS A 45 11.00 0.44 -5.39
N SER A 46 11.80 0.28 -4.35
CA SER A 46 11.31 0.33 -2.97
C SER A 46 10.80 1.73 -2.63
N LEU A 47 11.49 2.77 -3.06
CA LEU A 47 11.07 4.15 -2.83
C LEU A 47 9.73 4.46 -3.53
N ARG A 48 9.54 3.99 -4.77
CA ARG A 48 8.24 4.08 -5.45
C ARG A 48 7.12 3.38 -4.69
N HIS A 49 7.38 2.20 -4.10
CA HIS A 49 6.39 1.54 -3.24
C HIS A 49 6.07 2.36 -1.99
N MET A 50 7.07 2.99 -1.36
CA MET A 50 6.88 3.82 -0.17
C MET A 50 5.98 5.04 -0.48
N ILE A 51 6.24 5.73 -1.60
CA ILE A 51 5.42 6.85 -2.06
C ILE A 51 3.98 6.39 -2.35
N ARG A 52 3.83 5.31 -3.13
CA ARG A 52 2.50 4.74 -3.45
C ARG A 52 1.77 4.26 -2.19
N PHE A 53 2.49 3.79 -1.18
CA PHE A 53 1.91 3.37 0.08
C PHE A 53 1.22 4.54 0.80
N THR A 54 1.82 5.72 0.75
CA THR A 54 1.23 6.95 1.32
C THR A 54 -0.04 7.34 0.57
N ASP A 55 -0.04 7.24 -0.76
CA ASP A 55 -1.21 7.55 -1.59
C ASP A 55 -2.36 6.57 -1.37
N ALA A 56 -2.01 5.30 -1.23
CA ALA A 56 -2.98 4.23 -1.08
C ALA A 56 -3.57 4.18 0.34
N PHE A 57 -2.86 4.68 1.33
CA PHE A 57 -3.30 4.72 2.72
C PHE A 57 -2.96 6.09 3.32
N PRO A 58 -3.74 7.15 2.99
CA PRO A 58 -3.43 8.51 3.43
C PRO A 58 -3.61 8.72 4.94
N ASP A 59 -4.44 7.90 5.58
CA ASP A 59 -4.68 7.95 7.02
C ASP A 59 -3.65 7.10 7.78
N SER A 60 -2.81 7.78 8.57
CA SER A 60 -1.77 7.15 9.38
C SER A 60 -2.33 6.28 10.51
N GLU A 61 -3.53 6.54 11.01
CA GLU A 61 -4.18 5.73 12.06
C GLU A 61 -4.62 4.38 11.50
N ILE A 62 -5.17 4.36 10.27
CA ILE A 62 -5.48 3.12 9.56
C ILE A 62 -4.19 2.29 9.37
N VAL A 63 -3.11 2.91 8.92
CA VAL A 63 -1.81 2.23 8.77
C VAL A 63 -1.29 1.73 10.12
N SER A 64 -1.43 2.52 11.18
CA SER A 64 -1.03 2.17 12.54
C SER A 64 -1.77 0.94 13.06
N ALA A 65 -3.08 0.84 12.77
CA ALA A 65 -3.90 -0.32 13.09
C ALA A 65 -3.48 -1.56 12.29
N LEU A 66 -3.42 -1.45 10.96
CA LEU A 66 -3.16 -2.57 10.06
C LEU A 66 -1.75 -3.16 10.22
N ARG A 67 -0.73 -2.34 10.52
CA ARG A 67 0.66 -2.82 10.61
C ARG A 67 0.89 -3.91 11.68
N ARG A 68 -0.02 -4.01 12.66
CA ARG A 68 0.05 -5.04 13.72
C ARG A 68 -0.21 -6.44 13.15
N GLN A 69 -0.92 -6.52 12.03
CA GLN A 69 -1.31 -7.77 11.39
C GLN A 69 -0.69 -7.93 9.99
N LEU A 70 -0.48 -6.82 9.28
CA LEU A 70 0.00 -6.83 7.89
C LEU A 70 1.49 -6.49 7.83
N THR A 71 2.24 -7.40 7.20
CA THR A 71 3.66 -7.17 6.86
C THR A 71 3.81 -6.25 5.64
N TRP A 72 5.02 -5.77 5.39
CA TRP A 72 5.31 -4.94 4.21
C TRP A 72 4.91 -5.62 2.88
N THR A 73 5.02 -6.95 2.79
CA THR A 73 4.63 -7.68 1.58
C THR A 73 3.12 -7.63 1.34
N HIS A 74 2.29 -7.66 2.40
CA HIS A 74 0.85 -7.47 2.25
C HIS A 74 0.53 -6.09 1.70
N PHE A 75 1.15 -5.04 2.26
CA PHE A 75 0.96 -3.68 1.75
C PHE A 75 1.39 -3.57 0.30
N LYS A 76 2.51 -4.18 -0.11
CA LYS A 76 2.91 -4.20 -1.53
C LYS A 76 1.87 -4.84 -2.45
N SER A 77 1.10 -5.84 -2.02
CA SER A 77 -0.02 -6.37 -2.82
C SER A 77 -1.20 -5.38 -2.84
N LEU A 78 -1.52 -4.76 -1.71
CA LEU A 78 -2.69 -3.89 -1.55
C LEU A 78 -2.55 -2.52 -2.25
N ILE A 79 -1.36 -1.92 -2.25
CA ILE A 79 -1.15 -0.54 -2.76
C ILE A 79 -1.35 -0.42 -4.28
N TYR A 80 -1.47 -1.53 -5.01
CA TYR A 80 -1.77 -1.55 -6.45
C TYR A 80 -3.26 -1.69 -6.76
N LEU A 81 -4.10 -1.98 -5.77
CA LEU A 81 -5.55 -1.98 -5.95
C LEU A 81 -6.01 -0.53 -6.04
N GLU A 82 -6.51 -0.10 -7.20
CA GLU A 82 -6.88 1.31 -7.45
C GLU A 82 -8.09 1.75 -6.65
N GLU A 83 -9.11 0.88 -6.58
CA GLU A 83 -10.36 1.17 -5.88
C GLU A 83 -10.19 1.12 -4.35
N PRO A 84 -10.44 2.22 -3.62
CA PRO A 84 -10.27 2.28 -2.17
C PRO A 84 -11.13 1.26 -1.42
N LEU A 85 -12.37 1.04 -1.87
CA LEU A 85 -13.28 0.06 -1.25
C LEU A 85 -12.72 -1.35 -1.34
N LYS A 86 -12.28 -1.76 -2.52
CA LYS A 86 -11.64 -3.05 -2.76
C LYS A 86 -10.36 -3.21 -1.91
N ARG A 87 -9.53 -2.17 -1.85
CA ARG A 87 -8.31 -2.16 -1.04
C ARG A 87 -8.60 -2.35 0.44
N ASN A 88 -9.56 -1.60 0.98
CA ASN A 88 -9.98 -1.68 2.38
C ASN A 88 -10.61 -3.05 2.70
N PHE A 89 -11.41 -3.59 1.78
CA PHE A 89 -11.96 -4.94 1.90
C PHE A 89 -10.86 -5.97 2.10
N TYR A 90 -9.87 -6.04 1.20
CA TYR A 90 -8.81 -7.04 1.32
C TYR A 90 -7.90 -6.80 2.54
N ALA A 91 -7.62 -5.54 2.89
CA ALA A 91 -6.85 -5.20 4.07
C ALA A 91 -7.53 -5.70 5.36
N GLU A 92 -8.84 -5.49 5.47
CA GLU A 92 -9.62 -5.91 6.63
C GLU A 92 -9.80 -7.43 6.68
N MET A 93 -10.03 -8.08 5.53
CA MET A 93 -10.10 -9.54 5.49
C MET A 93 -8.78 -10.20 5.90
N CYS A 94 -7.62 -9.62 5.55
CA CYS A 94 -6.34 -10.08 6.09
C CYS A 94 -6.28 -9.96 7.61
N ARG A 95 -6.84 -8.88 8.18
CA ARG A 95 -6.88 -8.63 9.63
C ARG A 95 -7.80 -9.62 10.36
N ILE A 96 -8.96 -9.94 9.78
CA ILE A 96 -9.99 -10.80 10.37
C ILE A 96 -9.62 -12.28 10.22
N GLU A 97 -9.26 -12.70 9.01
CA GLU A 97 -9.05 -14.12 8.67
C GLU A 97 -7.58 -14.57 8.77
N GLY A 98 -6.66 -13.67 9.11
CA GLY A 98 -5.25 -13.98 9.27
C GLY A 98 -4.57 -14.45 7.98
N TRP A 99 -5.00 -13.96 6.81
CA TRP A 99 -4.41 -14.36 5.54
C TRP A 99 -2.94 -13.94 5.46
N ASN A 100 -2.08 -14.90 5.11
CA ASN A 100 -0.74 -14.59 4.63
C ASN A 100 -0.79 -14.00 3.20
N THR A 101 0.36 -13.51 2.72
CA THR A 101 0.42 -12.82 1.42
C THR A 101 0.00 -13.71 0.26
N ARG A 102 0.34 -15.01 0.27
CA ARG A 102 -0.09 -15.94 -0.79
C ARG A 102 -1.60 -16.11 -0.80
N ALA A 103 -2.22 -16.23 0.38
CA ALA A 103 -3.67 -16.31 0.49
C ALA A 103 -4.32 -15.01 -0.01
N LEU A 104 -3.82 -13.84 0.41
CA LEU A 104 -4.27 -12.54 -0.08
C LEU A 104 -4.22 -12.46 -1.62
N ASP A 105 -3.08 -12.78 -2.23
CA ASP A 105 -2.90 -12.69 -3.67
C ASP A 105 -3.88 -13.61 -4.41
N ASN A 106 -4.09 -14.84 -3.91
CA ASN A 106 -5.09 -15.77 -4.46
C ASN A 106 -6.53 -15.24 -4.33
N LYS A 107 -6.87 -14.56 -3.22
CA LYS A 107 -8.20 -13.95 -3.04
C LYS A 107 -8.42 -12.77 -3.99
N ILE A 108 -7.38 -11.97 -4.23
CA ILE A 108 -7.42 -10.89 -5.22
C ILE A 108 -7.61 -11.45 -6.62
N GLN A 109 -6.84 -12.48 -7.00
CA GLN A 109 -6.93 -13.12 -8.32
C GLN A 109 -8.29 -13.78 -8.57
N SER A 110 -8.89 -14.38 -7.53
CA SER A 110 -10.23 -14.98 -7.63
C SER A 110 -11.38 -13.99 -7.55
N MET A 111 -11.09 -12.68 -7.57
CA MET A 111 -12.07 -11.59 -7.55
C MET A 111 -13.07 -11.73 -6.39
N LEU A 112 -12.55 -12.08 -5.20
CA LEU A 112 -13.40 -12.33 -4.03
C LEU A 112 -14.28 -11.11 -3.70
N PHE A 113 -13.71 -9.90 -3.77
CA PHE A 113 -14.45 -8.65 -3.53
C PHE A 113 -15.67 -8.54 -4.45
N GLU A 114 -15.46 -8.70 -5.75
CA GLU A 114 -16.51 -8.57 -6.77
C GLU A 114 -17.59 -9.63 -6.57
N ARG A 115 -17.20 -10.88 -6.33
CA ARG A 115 -18.14 -11.98 -6.04
C ARG A 115 -18.96 -11.71 -4.78
N THR A 116 -18.34 -11.11 -3.77
CA THR A 116 -19.00 -10.74 -2.52
C THR A 116 -20.00 -9.61 -2.74
N ALA A 117 -19.60 -8.56 -3.46
CA ALA A 117 -20.47 -7.43 -3.81
C ALA A 117 -21.68 -7.87 -4.65
N LEU A 118 -21.46 -8.73 -5.65
CA LEU A 118 -22.52 -9.28 -6.51
C LEU A 118 -23.51 -10.17 -5.76
N SER A 119 -23.05 -10.89 -4.73
CA SER A 119 -23.94 -11.72 -3.90
C SER A 119 -24.82 -10.92 -2.94
N GLY A 120 -24.67 -9.60 -2.87
CA GLY A 120 -25.50 -8.72 -2.05
C GLY A 120 -25.43 -9.01 -0.55
N ASN A 121 -24.33 -9.58 -0.07
CA ASN A 121 -24.18 -9.97 1.33
C ASN A 121 -23.43 -8.88 2.13
N PRO A 122 -24.13 -7.98 2.84
CA PRO A 122 -23.51 -6.82 3.50
C PRO A 122 -22.66 -7.18 4.74
N LYS A 123 -22.71 -8.44 5.23
CA LYS A 123 -21.95 -8.86 6.42
C LYS A 123 -20.44 -8.95 6.22
N SER A 124 -19.99 -9.07 4.98
CA SER A 124 -18.58 -9.24 4.62
C SER A 124 -17.90 -7.95 4.16
N LEU A 125 -18.65 -6.87 3.96
CA LEU A 125 -18.08 -5.56 3.65
C LEU A 125 -17.67 -4.89 4.97
N PRO A 126 -16.40 -4.50 5.14
CA PRO A 126 -15.98 -3.73 6.30
C PRO A 126 -16.84 -2.48 6.44
N LYS A 127 -17.34 -2.24 7.65
CA LYS A 127 -17.97 -0.96 7.95
C LYS A 127 -16.90 0.12 7.84
N LEU A 128 -17.12 1.08 6.95
CA LEU A 128 -16.34 2.30 6.88
C LEU A 128 -16.66 3.09 8.15
N ASN A 129 -15.72 3.14 9.09
CA ASN A 129 -15.79 4.02 10.25
C ASN A 129 -15.01 5.30 9.94
#